data_AF-A0A272EYA6-F1
#
_entry.id   AF-A0A272EYA6-F1
#
_cell.length_a   1.000
_cell.length_b   1.000
_cell.length_c   1.000
_cell.angle_alpha   90.00
_cell.angle_beta   90.00
_cell.angle_gamma   90.00
#
_symmetry.space_group_name_H-M   'P 1'
#
loop_
_entity.id
_entity.type
_entity.pdbx_description
1 polymer ?
#
loop_
_entity_poly.entity_id
_entity_poly.type
_entity_poly.pdbx_seq_one_letter_code
_entity_poly.pdbx_strand_id
1 'polypeptide(L)'
;MHPDMNPARAEEKTLRPRQCGKHDHFEWRTGLPLAWLTQVVRPVFFSTHRDYEVDATRVTGYEYEDRPCYCHYDVLITELRSDDDETWFMAPLYGEQLTGWRLIDDRWLIRRQIFQGEDCQASQSFFTFSGEMPR
;
A
#
# COMPACT_ATOMS: atom_id res chain seq x y z
N MET A 1 -6.26 51.66 14.61
CA MET A 1 -5.24 50.67 15.03
C MET A 1 -5.99 49.37 15.26
N HIS A 2 -6.14 48.56 14.21
CA HIS A 2 -6.75 47.23 14.25
C HIS A 2 -5.66 46.25 13.81
N PRO A 3 -5.31 45.22 14.59
CA PRO A 3 -4.52 44.13 14.06
C PRO A 3 -5.42 43.04 13.50
N ASP A 4 -5.05 42.63 12.28
CA ASP A 4 -5.49 41.49 11.51
C ASP A 4 -5.71 40.19 12.31
N MET A 5 -6.88 39.60 12.13
CA MET A 5 -7.13 38.17 12.36
C MET A 5 -7.12 37.48 10.99
N ASN A 6 -5.97 36.93 10.61
CA ASN A 6 -5.85 36.01 9.48
C ASN A 6 -5.95 34.57 10.03
N PRO A 7 -7.08 33.86 9.88
CA PRO A 7 -7.12 32.45 10.20
C PRO A 7 -6.37 31.68 9.11
N ALA A 8 -5.24 31.13 9.53
CA ALA A 8 -4.42 30.21 8.77
C ALA A 8 -5.27 29.10 8.13
N ARG A 9 -5.39 29.16 6.81
CA ARG A 9 -5.11 28.08 5.86
C ARG A 9 -5.41 26.68 6.43
N ALA A 10 -6.67 26.28 6.34
CA ALA A 10 -7.02 24.86 6.31
C ALA A 10 -6.22 24.22 5.16
N GLU A 11 -5.28 23.34 5.49
CA GLU A 11 -4.57 22.54 4.51
C GLU A 11 -5.58 21.62 3.84
N GLU A 12 -6.03 22.08 2.68
CA GLU A 12 -6.82 21.35 1.71
C GLU A 12 -6.03 20.10 1.34
N LYS A 13 -6.25 18.99 2.07
CA LYS A 13 -5.76 17.66 1.72
C LYS A 13 -6.23 17.42 0.31
N THR A 14 -5.31 17.58 -0.62
CA THR A 14 -5.54 17.44 -2.05
C THR A 14 -6.07 16.03 -2.27
N LEU A 15 -7.39 15.89 -2.47
CA LEU A 15 -7.97 14.66 -2.97
C LEU A 15 -7.27 14.39 -4.29
N ARG A 16 -6.30 13.46 -4.27
CA ARG A 16 -5.53 13.13 -5.46
C ARG A 16 -6.50 12.47 -6.45
N PRO A 17 -6.58 12.95 -7.69
CA PRO A 17 -7.52 12.41 -8.65
C PRO A 17 -7.23 10.93 -8.90
N ARG A 18 -8.27 10.19 -9.31
CA ARG A 18 -8.19 8.80 -9.78
C ARG A 18 -7.03 8.68 -10.78
N GLN A 19 -5.94 8.05 -10.36
CA GLN A 19 -4.86 7.68 -11.27
C GLN A 19 -4.87 6.16 -11.40
N CYS A 20 -5.64 5.68 -12.38
CA CYS A 20 -5.33 4.43 -13.04
C CYS A 20 -4.20 4.73 -14.02
N GLY A 21 -2.97 4.69 -13.53
CA GLY A 21 -1.76 4.88 -14.33
C GLY A 21 -1.20 3.54 -14.73
N LYS A 22 -0.93 3.35 -16.03
CA LYS A 22 0.06 2.35 -16.45
C LYS A 22 1.43 2.94 -16.15
N HIS A 23 2.18 2.28 -15.29
CA HIS A 23 3.55 2.67 -14.96
C HIS A 23 4.48 1.60 -15.51
N ASP A 24 5.53 2.03 -16.20
CA ASP A 24 6.51 1.12 -16.80
C ASP A 24 7.54 0.62 -15.77
N HIS A 25 7.56 1.20 -14.57
CA HIS A 25 8.52 0.83 -13.53
C HIS A 25 7.90 0.88 -12.12
N PHE A 26 7.89 -0.27 -11.46
CA PHE A 26 7.67 -0.43 -10.02
C PHE A 26 8.81 -1.32 -9.50
N GLU A 27 9.37 -1.01 -8.33
CA GLU A 27 10.45 -1.79 -7.71
C GLU A 27 9.91 -3.10 -7.11
N TRP A 28 9.43 -3.97 -7.99
CA TRP A 28 8.67 -5.18 -7.66
C TRP A 28 9.50 -6.23 -6.91
N ARG A 29 10.83 -6.12 -6.92
CA ARG A 29 11.73 -7.04 -6.20
C ARG A 29 11.90 -6.70 -4.72
N THR A 30 11.40 -5.56 -4.27
CA THR A 30 11.53 -5.11 -2.88
C THR A 30 10.90 -6.12 -1.93
N GLY A 31 11.69 -6.65 -0.98
CA GLY A 31 11.22 -7.64 0.00
C GLY A 31 11.11 -9.07 -0.52
N LEU A 32 11.44 -9.35 -1.79
CA LEU A 32 11.53 -10.71 -2.32
C LEU A 32 12.83 -11.37 -1.85
N PRO A 33 12.80 -12.55 -1.20
CA PRO A 33 14.03 -13.25 -0.84
C PRO A 33 14.80 -13.72 -2.07
N LEU A 34 16.13 -13.58 -2.04
CA LEU A 34 17.00 -13.89 -3.18
C LEU A 34 16.84 -15.32 -3.71
N ALA A 35 16.55 -16.30 -2.83
CA ALA A 35 16.31 -17.69 -3.18
C ALA A 35 15.10 -17.91 -4.11
N TRP A 36 14.17 -16.96 -4.17
CA TRP A 36 12.97 -17.01 -5.01
C TRP A 36 13.08 -16.15 -6.28
N LEU A 37 14.16 -15.38 -6.44
CA LEU A 37 14.29 -14.41 -7.54
C LEU A 37 14.20 -15.05 -8.93
N THR A 38 14.70 -16.27 -9.09
CA THR A 38 14.67 -17.03 -10.36
C THR A 38 13.41 -17.88 -10.52
N GLN A 39 12.55 -17.94 -9.49
CA GLN A 39 11.35 -18.76 -9.47
C GLN A 39 10.06 -17.93 -9.60
N VAL A 40 10.17 -16.60 -9.67
CA VAL A 40 9.04 -15.67 -9.86
C VAL A 40 8.91 -15.28 -11.32
N VAL A 41 7.66 -15.10 -11.76
CA VAL A 41 7.34 -14.54 -13.07
C VAL A 41 7.60 -13.02 -13.02
N ARG A 42 8.36 -12.51 -14.00
CA ARG A 42 8.71 -11.09 -14.06
C ARG A 42 7.54 -10.27 -14.63
N PRO A 43 7.09 -9.21 -13.94
CA PRO A 43 6.15 -8.25 -14.53
C PRO A 43 6.81 -7.42 -15.63
N VAL A 44 6.07 -7.19 -16.71
CA VAL A 44 6.47 -6.35 -17.86
C VAL A 44 5.75 -5.01 -17.89
N PHE A 45 4.58 -4.89 -17.26
CA PHE A 45 3.89 -3.62 -17.03
C PHE A 45 3.08 -3.67 -15.73
N PHE A 46 2.70 -2.49 -15.22
CA PHE A 46 1.95 -2.36 -13.98
C PHE A 46 0.69 -1.52 -14.17
N SER A 47 -0.36 -1.84 -13.43
CA SER A 47 -1.53 -0.99 -13.18
C SER A 47 -1.56 -0.58 -11.72
N THR A 48 -1.91 0.67 -11.45
CA THR A 48 -2.11 1.17 -10.09
C THR A 48 -3.57 1.57 -9.91
N HIS A 49 -4.16 1.18 -8.79
CA HIS A 49 -5.47 1.59 -8.32
C HIS A 49 -5.31 2.21 -6.94
N ARG A 50 -5.98 3.34 -6.68
CA ARG A 50 -6.05 3.95 -5.36
C ARG A 50 -7.50 4.01 -4.94
N ASP A 51 -7.77 3.60 -3.72
CA ASP A 51 -9.07 3.77 -3.09
C ASP A 51 -9.27 5.27 -2.77
N TYR A 52 -10.53 5.71 -2.75
CA TYR A 52 -10.90 7.10 -2.52
C TYR A 52 -11.53 7.33 -1.13
N GLU A 53 -12.00 6.26 -0.48
CA GLU A 53 -12.57 6.31 0.86
C GLU A 53 -11.52 5.99 1.92
N VAL A 54 -10.56 5.13 1.59
CA VAL A 54 -9.46 4.71 2.46
C VAL A 54 -8.13 5.11 1.83
N ASP A 55 -7.13 5.43 2.64
CA ASP A 55 -5.75 5.59 2.14
C ASP A 55 -5.17 4.22 1.80
N ALA A 56 -5.60 3.69 0.65
CA ALA A 56 -5.21 2.39 0.15
C ALA A 56 -4.74 2.48 -1.30
N THR A 57 -3.62 1.83 -1.59
CA THR A 57 -3.05 1.70 -2.93
C THR A 57 -2.88 0.22 -3.28
N ARG A 58 -3.32 -0.16 -4.46
CA ARG A 58 -3.09 -1.48 -5.06
C ARG A 58 -2.33 -1.35 -6.36
N VAL A 59 -1.22 -2.05 -6.49
CA VAL A 59 -0.46 -2.20 -7.73
C VAL A 59 -0.58 -3.64 -8.19
N THR A 60 -0.88 -3.86 -9.47
CA THR A 60 -0.86 -5.19 -10.09
C THR A 60 0.14 -5.16 -11.24
N GLY A 61 1.09 -6.10 -11.23
CA GLY A 61 2.02 -6.31 -12.33
C GLY A 61 1.60 -7.52 -13.15
N TYR A 62 1.79 -7.42 -14.46
CA TYR A 62 1.34 -8.40 -15.43
C TYR A 62 2.51 -8.91 -16.27
N GLU A 63 2.44 -10.17 -16.70
CA GLU A 63 3.35 -10.70 -17.72
C GLU A 63 2.84 -10.40 -19.13
N TYR A 64 3.54 -10.88 -20.16
CA TYR A 64 3.23 -10.60 -21.57
C TYR A 64 1.82 -11.02 -22.01
N GLU A 65 1.24 -12.05 -21.39
CA GLU A 65 -0.10 -12.56 -21.70
C GLU A 65 -1.22 -11.89 -20.88
N ASP A 66 -0.98 -10.69 -20.33
CA ASP A 66 -1.90 -9.97 -19.43
C ASP A 66 -2.31 -10.77 -18.18
N ARG A 67 -1.55 -11.81 -17.81
CA ARG A 67 -1.78 -12.56 -16.57
C ARG A 67 -1.11 -11.86 -15.39
N PRO A 68 -1.82 -11.61 -14.27
CA PRO A 68 -1.21 -11.07 -13.05
C PRO A 68 -0.06 -11.97 -12.58
N CYS A 69 1.10 -11.38 -12.33
CA CYS A 69 2.27 -12.07 -11.78
C CYS A 69 2.85 -11.36 -10.55
N TYR A 70 2.36 -10.16 -10.26
CA TYR A 70 2.79 -9.37 -9.12
C TYR A 70 1.59 -8.62 -8.57
N CYS A 71 1.55 -8.46 -7.26
CA CYS A 71 0.70 -7.46 -6.64
C CYS A 71 1.35 -6.85 -5.41
N HIS A 72 0.97 -5.60 -5.15
CA HIS A 72 1.30 -4.90 -3.93
C HIS A 72 0.05 -4.18 -3.46
N TYR A 73 -0.21 -4.27 -2.16
CA TYR A 73 -1.29 -3.58 -1.49
C TYR A 73 -0.70 -2.87 -0.27
N ASP A 74 -1.02 -1.60 -0.15
CA ASP A 74 -0.71 -0.78 1.01
C ASP A 74 -2.03 -0.14 1.46
N VAL A 75 -2.32 -0.21 2.75
CA VAL A 75 -3.48 0.44 3.35
C VAL A 75 -3.12 1.05 4.69
N LEU A 76 -3.64 2.26 4.92
CA LEU A 76 -3.61 2.94 6.19
C LEU A 76 -5.04 3.32 6.58
N ILE A 77 -5.47 2.82 7.73
CA ILE A 77 -6.72 3.18 8.38
C ILE A 77 -6.38 4.08 9.55
N THR A 78 -6.98 5.25 9.55
CA THR A 78 -6.88 6.24 10.63
C THR A 78 -8.20 6.39 11.35
N GLU A 79 -8.16 6.66 12.64
CA GLU A 79 -9.34 6.99 13.44
C GLU A 79 -9.23 8.38 14.04
N LEU A 80 -10.37 9.02 14.28
CA LEU A 80 -10.43 10.32 14.94
C LEU A 80 -10.29 10.10 16.45
N ARG A 81 -9.27 10.72 17.05
CA ARG A 81 -9.03 10.74 18.49
C ARG A 81 -9.07 12.17 19.02
N SER A 82 -9.22 12.30 20.33
CA SER A 82 -8.99 13.55 21.06
C SER A 82 -7.92 13.32 22.12
N ASP A 83 -7.12 14.34 22.40
CA ASP A 83 -6.25 14.38 23.57
C ASP A 83 -6.97 15.00 24.78
N ASP A 84 -6.28 15.04 25.92
CA ASP A 84 -6.79 15.59 27.18
C ASP A 84 -7.11 17.10 27.08
N ASP A 85 -6.58 17.79 26.06
CA ASP A 85 -6.82 19.21 25.78
C ASP A 85 -7.93 19.42 24.72
N GLU A 86 -8.79 18.43 24.51
CA GLU A 86 -9.94 18.43 23.59
C GLU A 86 -9.58 18.67 22.11
N THR A 87 -8.31 18.46 21.72
CA THR A 87 -7.86 18.61 20.34
C THR A 87 -8.13 17.34 19.56
N TRP A 88 -8.90 17.45 18.47
CA TRP A 88 -9.20 16.32 17.60
C TRP A 88 -8.11 16.11 16.53
N PHE A 89 -7.64 14.89 16.37
CA PHE A 89 -6.64 14.51 15.36
C PHE A 89 -6.89 13.12 14.79
N MET A 90 -6.40 12.88 13.57
CA MET A 90 -6.44 11.56 12.95
C MET A 90 -5.20 10.77 13.36
N ALA A 91 -5.40 9.67 14.09
CA ALA A 91 -4.34 8.76 14.51
C ALA A 91 -4.35 7.48 13.67
N PRO A 92 -3.20 6.91 13.30
CA PRO A 92 -3.15 5.58 12.71
C PRO A 92 -3.75 4.53 13.65
N LEU A 93 -4.70 3.77 13.14
CA LEU A 93 -5.31 2.63 13.85
C LEU A 93 -4.71 1.31 13.34
N TYR A 94 -4.56 1.21 12.03
CA TYR A 94 -4.11 0.00 11.36
C TYR A 94 -3.39 0.36 10.06
N GLY A 95 -2.26 -0.27 9.81
CA GLY A 95 -1.61 -0.27 8.52
C GLY A 95 -1.32 -1.69 8.06
N GLU A 96 -1.32 -1.90 6.75
CA GLU A 96 -0.92 -3.18 6.20
C GLU A 96 -0.22 -3.01 4.86
N GLN A 97 0.89 -3.72 4.71
CA GLN A 97 1.55 -3.94 3.44
C GLN A 97 1.53 -5.42 3.09
N LEU A 98 1.01 -5.73 1.91
CA LEU A 98 1.00 -7.05 1.32
C LEU A 98 1.69 -6.99 -0.03
N THR A 99 2.60 -7.92 -0.31
CA THR A 99 3.22 -8.07 -1.63
C THR A 99 3.18 -9.53 -2.05
N GLY A 100 2.65 -9.79 -3.24
CA GLY A 100 2.54 -11.11 -3.82
C GLY A 100 3.36 -11.23 -5.11
N TRP A 101 4.07 -12.34 -5.26
CA TRP A 101 4.74 -12.73 -6.49
C TRP A 101 4.22 -14.09 -6.94
N ARG A 102 3.78 -14.18 -8.20
CA ARG A 102 3.46 -15.47 -8.80
C ARG A 102 4.76 -16.20 -9.14
N LEU A 103 4.84 -17.44 -8.69
CA LEU A 103 5.91 -18.37 -9.01
C LEU A 103 5.67 -19.00 -10.39
N ILE A 104 6.73 -19.55 -10.97
CA ILE A 104 6.68 -20.29 -12.23
C ILE A 104 5.80 -21.54 -12.17
N ASP A 105 5.50 -22.03 -10.96
CA ASP A 105 4.57 -23.16 -10.70
C ASP A 105 3.14 -22.70 -10.40
N ASP A 106 2.83 -21.44 -10.72
CA ASP A 106 1.54 -20.75 -10.53
C ASP A 106 1.09 -20.51 -9.08
N ARG A 107 1.84 -20.95 -8.07
CA ARG A 107 1.60 -20.53 -6.68
C ARG A 107 2.01 -19.08 -6.46
N TRP A 108 1.46 -18.45 -5.44
CA TRP A 108 1.82 -17.10 -5.01
C TRP A 108 2.65 -17.16 -3.75
N LEU A 109 3.85 -16.58 -3.78
CA LEU A 109 4.61 -16.22 -2.59
C LEU A 109 4.11 -14.87 -2.10
N ILE A 110 3.62 -14.81 -0.86
CA ILE A 110 3.02 -13.61 -0.30
C ILE A 110 3.84 -13.18 0.90
N ARG A 111 4.32 -11.94 0.90
CA ARG A 111 4.87 -11.25 2.07
C ARG A 111 3.79 -10.36 2.66
N ARG A 112 3.56 -10.46 3.97
CA ARG A 112 2.61 -9.60 4.69
C ARG A 112 3.31 -8.93 5.87
N GLN A 113 3.00 -7.66 6.10
CA GLN A 113 3.50 -6.86 7.21
C GLN A 113 2.37 -5.97 7.71
N ILE A 114 2.15 -6.00 9.02
CA ILE A 114 1.09 -5.22 9.68
C ILE A 114 1.75 -4.13 10.53
N PHE A 115 1.12 -2.97 10.59
CA PHE A 115 1.51 -1.84 11.42
C PHE A 115 0.36 -1.56 12.39
N GLN A 116 0.65 -1.55 13.69
CA GLN A 116 -0.36 -1.34 14.73
C GLN A 116 0.22 -0.47 15.85
N GLY A 117 -0.68 0.14 16.63
CA GLY A 117 -0.33 1.02 17.74
C GLY A 117 -0.11 2.48 17.32
N GLU A 118 -0.01 3.35 18.31
CA GLU A 118 0.10 4.81 18.15
C GLU A 118 1.30 5.26 17.30
N ASP A 119 2.40 4.52 17.37
CA ASP A 119 3.63 4.82 16.65
C ASP A 119 3.76 4.09 15.29
N CYS A 120 2.72 3.39 14.83
CA CYS A 120 2.79 2.52 13.64
C CYS A 120 3.98 1.55 13.70
N GLN A 121 4.23 0.90 14.85
CA GLN A 121 5.35 -0.02 14.93
C GLN A 121 5.14 -1.18 13.96
N ALA A 122 6.11 -1.37 13.07
CA ALA A 122 6.08 -2.45 12.10
C ALA A 122 6.23 -3.79 12.82
N SER A 123 5.22 -4.65 12.70
CA SER A 123 5.39 -6.07 13.02
C SER A 123 6.42 -6.73 12.10
N GLN A 124 7.01 -7.82 12.56
CA GLN A 124 7.85 -8.65 11.71
C GLN A 124 7.03 -9.17 10.51
N SER A 125 7.56 -8.97 9.30
CA SER A 125 6.94 -9.52 8.10
C SER A 125 7.08 -11.03 8.04
N PHE A 126 6.07 -11.71 7.51
CA PHE A 126 6.07 -13.16 7.31
C PHE A 126 5.71 -13.52 5.87
N PHE A 127 6.01 -14.77 5.49
CA PHE A 127 5.74 -15.29 4.16
C PHE A 127 4.73 -16.43 4.21
N THR A 128 3.82 -16.47 3.23
CA THR A 128 2.87 -17.56 3.01
C THR A 128 2.82 -17.94 1.53
N PHE A 129 2.28 -19.14 1.25
CA PHE A 129 1.97 -19.57 -0.10
C PHE A 129 0.46 -19.62 -0.31
N SER A 130 0.01 -19.28 -1.51
CA SER A 130 -1.40 -19.38 -1.93
C SER A 130 -1.50 -19.95 -3.34
N GLY A 131 -2.59 -20.65 -3.65
CA GLY A 131 -2.91 -21.04 -5.04
C GLY A 131 -3.53 -19.90 -5.85
N GLU A 132 -3.96 -18.83 -5.20
CA GLU A 132 -4.61 -17.69 -5.82
C GLU A 132 -3.88 -16.39 -5.49
N MET A 133 -4.05 -15.40 -6.38
CA MET A 133 -3.60 -14.03 -6.14
C MET A 133 -4.25 -13.49 -4.85
N PRO A 134 -3.47 -12.90 -3.93
CA PRO A 134 -4.03 -12.28 -2.73
C PRO A 134 -4.92 -11.09 -3.11
N ARG A 135 -6.04 -10.96 -2.39
CA ARG A 135 -7.11 -10.01 -2.69
C ARG A 135 -7.09 -8.83 -1.74
#